data_AF-A0A7S0VSS7-F1
#
_entry.id   AF-A0A7S0VSS7-F1
#
_cell.length_a   1.000
_cell.length_b   1.000
_cell.length_c   1.000
_cell.angle_alpha   90.00
_cell.angle_beta   90.00
_cell.angle_gamma   90.00
#
_symmetry.space_group_name_H-M   'P 1'
#
loop_
_entity.id
_entity.type
_entity.pdbx_description
1 polymer ?
#
loop_
_entity_poly.entity_id
_entity_poly.type
_entity_poly.pdbx_seq_one_letter_code
_entity_poly.pdbx_strand_id
1 'polypeptide(L)'
;RQDWGARAQSKMWWAAAACGVASGVPMLFQGTEILQPGWWHTDQYFRWDLAPENGLGTEGGTGPAIEMMQLVRETLRLRKEHPDVCGHDPQVTHQDGKNMVFGVRRKGYLSVLHAGGQQW
;
A
#
# COMPACT_ATOMS: atom_id res chain seq x y z
N ARG A 1 -3.98 5.24 -13.68
CA ARG A 1 -3.09 6.29 -13.12
C ARG A 1 -3.81 7.62 -12.89
N GLN A 2 -4.50 8.17 -13.89
CA GLN A 2 -5.23 9.44 -13.73
C GLN A 2 -6.46 9.32 -12.80
N ASP A 3 -7.04 8.12 -12.72
CA ASP A 3 -8.10 7.81 -11.76
C ASP A 3 -7.56 7.88 -10.32
N TRP A 4 -8.13 8.80 -9.52
CA TRP A 4 -7.82 8.95 -8.11
C TRP A 4 -8.29 7.76 -7.26
N GLY A 5 -9.47 7.22 -7.54
CA GLY A 5 -10.05 6.10 -6.80
C GLY A 5 -9.21 4.84 -6.97
N ALA A 6 -8.77 4.55 -8.20
CA ALA A 6 -7.85 3.43 -8.45
C ALA A 6 -6.55 3.56 -7.66
N ARG A 7 -5.95 4.76 -7.60
CA ARG A 7 -4.73 5.01 -6.81
C ARG A 7 -4.95 4.82 -5.31
N ALA A 8 -6.07 5.34 -4.80
CA ALA A 8 -6.44 5.19 -3.39
C ALA A 8 -6.60 3.71 -3.03
N GLN A 9 -7.25 2.91 -3.89
CA GLN A 9 -7.41 1.47 -3.70
C GLN A 9 -6.07 0.73 -3.74
N SER A 10 -5.17 1.05 -4.67
CA SER A 10 -3.83 0.43 -4.70
C SER A 10 -3.04 0.71 -3.42
N LYS A 11 -3.05 1.97 -2.95
CA LYS A 11 -2.42 2.38 -1.68
C LYS A 11 -3.03 1.62 -0.50
N MET A 12 -4.35 1.57 -0.44
CA MET A 12 -5.10 0.86 0.60
C MET A 12 -4.72 -0.62 0.67
N TRP A 13 -4.72 -1.33 -0.47
CA TRP A 13 -4.39 -2.75 -0.52
C TRP A 13 -2.96 -3.04 -0.12
N TRP A 14 -2.01 -2.20 -0.53
CA TRP A 14 -0.63 -2.32 -0.06
C TRP A 14 -0.53 -2.13 1.46
N ALA A 15 -1.16 -1.08 2.01
CA ALA A 15 -1.17 -0.85 3.45
C ALA A 15 -1.82 -2.03 4.22
N ALA A 16 -2.88 -2.63 3.68
CA ALA A 16 -3.54 -3.80 4.26
C ALA A 16 -2.61 -5.03 4.28
N ALA A 17 -1.88 -5.26 3.18
CA ALA A 17 -0.91 -6.35 3.06
C ALA A 17 0.30 -6.14 3.98
N ALA A 18 0.79 -4.89 4.06
CA ALA A 18 2.00 -4.57 4.80
C ALA A 18 1.76 -4.40 6.31
N CYS A 19 0.62 -3.86 6.76
CA CYS A 19 0.52 -3.31 8.12
C CYS A 19 -0.78 -3.63 8.87
N GLY A 20 -1.48 -4.72 8.58
CA GLY A 20 -2.60 -5.08 9.45
C GLY A 20 -3.38 -6.33 9.12
N VAL A 21 -3.85 -6.45 7.88
CA VAL A 21 -4.87 -7.46 7.56
C VAL A 21 -4.21 -8.81 7.24
N ALA A 22 -3.15 -8.81 6.43
CA ALA A 22 -2.50 -10.02 5.99
C ALA A 22 -1.44 -10.52 6.98
N SER A 23 -1.36 -11.85 7.18
CA SER A 23 -0.20 -12.50 7.81
C SER A 23 0.90 -12.76 6.80
N GLY A 24 2.15 -12.72 7.25
CA GLY A 24 3.33 -13.08 6.47
C GLY A 24 4.17 -11.88 6.00
N VAL A 25 5.03 -12.17 5.02
CA VAL A 25 5.93 -11.19 4.41
C VAL A 25 5.23 -10.58 3.19
N PRO A 26 4.96 -9.27 3.18
CA PRO A 26 4.33 -8.61 2.04
C PRO A 26 5.30 -8.64 0.88
N MET A 27 4.82 -9.09 -0.27
CA MET A 27 5.55 -9.06 -1.53
C MET A 27 4.85 -8.11 -2.48
N LEU A 28 5.65 -7.38 -3.24
CA LEU A 28 5.17 -6.46 -4.26
C LEU A 28 6.03 -6.64 -5.50
N PHE A 29 5.38 -6.77 -6.65
CA PHE A 29 6.06 -6.91 -7.93
C PHE A 29 6.53 -5.53 -8.42
N GLN A 30 7.74 -5.49 -8.97
CA GLN A 30 8.37 -4.27 -9.47
C GLN A 30 7.45 -3.52 -10.45
N GLY A 31 7.31 -2.22 -10.26
CA GLY A 31 6.39 -1.34 -11.01
C GLY A 31 5.15 -0.97 -10.19
N THR A 32 4.76 -1.79 -9.22
CA THR A 32 3.59 -1.51 -8.39
C THR A 32 3.86 -0.36 -7.41
N GLU A 33 5.10 -0.24 -6.93
CA GLU A 33 5.56 0.78 -5.98
C GLU A 33 5.55 2.20 -6.56
N ILE A 34 5.57 2.34 -7.89
CA ILE A 34 5.47 3.62 -8.61
C ILE A 34 4.11 3.83 -9.28
N LEU A 35 3.14 2.93 -9.03
CA LEU A 35 1.84 2.91 -9.73
C LEU A 35 2.00 2.89 -11.26
N GLN A 36 2.94 2.06 -11.75
CA GLN A 36 3.18 1.89 -13.18
C GLN A 36 1.85 1.50 -13.87
N PRO A 37 1.39 2.27 -14.87
CA PRO A 37 0.16 1.94 -15.57
C PRO A 37 0.37 0.81 -16.58
N GLY A 38 -0.73 0.14 -16.92
CA GLY A 38 -0.72 -0.92 -17.93
C GLY A 38 -0.22 -2.25 -17.40
N TRP A 39 0.03 -3.17 -18.32
CA TRP A 39 0.53 -4.51 -18.01
C TRP A 39 2.05 -4.50 -17.96
N TRP A 40 2.63 -5.44 -17.21
CA TRP A 40 4.06 -5.71 -17.31
C TRP A 40 4.35 -6.41 -18.64
N HIS A 41 5.38 -5.91 -19.32
CA HIS A 41 5.83 -6.42 -20.61
C HIS A 41 7.29 -6.83 -20.45
N THR A 42 7.63 -8.09 -20.72
CA THR A 42 8.99 -8.62 -20.52
C THR A 42 10.02 -8.03 -21.48
N ASP A 43 9.55 -7.47 -22.59
CA ASP A 43 10.29 -6.78 -23.64
C ASP A 43 10.39 -5.26 -23.41
N GLN A 44 9.68 -4.73 -22.42
CA GLN A 44 9.75 -3.31 -22.06
C GLN A 44 10.47 -3.12 -20.72
N TYR A 45 11.15 -2.00 -20.60
CA TYR A 45 11.81 -1.63 -19.36
C TYR A 45 10.81 -1.06 -18.34
N PHE A 46 11.18 -1.17 -17.07
CA PHE A 46 10.54 -0.43 -15.99
C PHE A 46 10.47 1.06 -16.32
N ARG A 47 9.36 1.69 -15.98
CA ARG A 47 9.09 3.11 -16.26
C ARG A 47 9.80 4.03 -15.27
N TRP A 48 11.12 4.09 -15.38
CA TRP A 48 11.99 4.93 -14.54
C TRP A 48 11.63 6.43 -14.62
N ASP A 49 11.00 6.88 -15.72
CA ASP A 49 10.49 8.24 -15.90
C ASP A 49 9.42 8.64 -14.86
N LEU A 50 8.79 7.65 -14.22
CA LEU A 50 7.78 7.88 -13.19
C LEU A 50 8.38 8.03 -11.79
N ALA A 51 9.57 7.49 -11.55
CA ALA A 51 10.26 7.49 -10.26
C ALA A 51 11.11 8.76 -10.08
N PRO A 52 11.37 9.19 -8.83
CA PRO A 52 12.36 10.23 -8.57
C PRO A 52 13.77 9.78 -8.97
N GLU A 53 14.60 10.71 -9.45
CA GLU A 53 15.91 10.40 -10.06
C GLU A 53 16.86 9.65 -9.12
N ASN A 54 16.73 9.87 -7.81
CA ASN A 54 17.53 9.23 -6.77
C ASN A 54 16.78 8.11 -6.02
N GLY A 55 15.58 7.72 -6.48
CA GLY A 55 14.75 6.68 -5.87
C GLY A 55 14.21 6.98 -4.47
N LEU A 56 14.54 8.14 -3.88
CA LEU A 56 14.22 8.46 -2.48
C LEU A 56 13.78 9.92 -2.26
N GLY A 57 13.83 10.75 -3.31
CA GLY A 57 13.56 12.18 -3.27
C GLY A 57 12.19 12.56 -3.83
N THR A 58 11.98 13.87 -3.91
CA THR A 58 10.80 14.50 -4.50
C THR A 58 11.09 15.16 -5.84
N GLU A 59 12.35 15.12 -6.29
CA GLU A 59 12.84 15.68 -7.54
C GLU A 59 12.92 14.60 -8.62
N GLY A 60 12.42 14.93 -9.80
CA GLY A 60 12.13 13.94 -10.84
C GLY A 60 10.95 13.04 -10.47
N GLY A 61 10.33 12.42 -11.48
CA GLY A 61 9.18 11.54 -11.27
C GLY A 61 7.85 12.25 -11.07
N THR A 62 6.80 11.46 -10.85
CA THR A 62 5.43 11.97 -10.77
C THR A 62 4.91 11.94 -9.34
N GLY A 63 4.15 12.97 -8.93
CA GLY A 63 3.56 13.05 -7.58
C GLY A 63 2.88 11.75 -7.09
N PRO A 64 2.02 11.10 -7.89
CA PRO A 64 1.41 9.82 -7.50
C PRO A 64 2.41 8.69 -7.24
N ALA A 65 3.47 8.60 -8.02
CA ALA A 65 4.51 7.59 -7.84
C ALA A 65 5.29 7.85 -6.54
N ILE A 66 5.65 9.11 -6.29
CA ILE A 66 6.32 9.54 -5.05
C ILE A 66 5.47 9.18 -3.83
N GLU A 67 4.16 9.49 -3.85
CA GLU A 67 3.24 9.13 -2.75
C GLU A 67 3.21 7.62 -2.47
N MET A 68 3.16 6.79 -3.52
CA MET A 68 3.13 5.33 -3.36
C MET A 68 4.46 4.80 -2.85
N MET A 69 5.59 5.28 -3.38
CA MET A 69 6.92 4.91 -2.89
C MET A 69 7.12 5.30 -1.43
N GLN A 70 6.65 6.48 -1.04
CA GLN A 70 6.65 6.91 0.36
C GLN A 70 5.81 5.97 1.21
N LEU A 71 4.60 5.61 0.78
CA LEU A 71 3.77 4.64 1.50
C LEU A 71 4.49 3.29 1.65
N VAL A 72 5.10 2.77 0.58
CA VAL A 72 5.89 1.52 0.62
C VAL A 72 7.04 1.62 1.61
N ARG A 73 7.82 2.70 1.55
CA ARG A 73 8.94 2.93 2.49
C ARG A 73 8.45 3.01 3.93
N GLU A 74 7.42 3.79 4.20
CA GLU A 74 6.93 4.06 5.55
C GLU A 74 6.26 2.84 6.18
N THR A 75 5.53 2.06 5.38
CA THR A 75 4.97 0.78 5.85
C THR A 75 6.08 -0.22 6.16
N LEU A 76 7.12 -0.35 5.33
CA LEU A 76 8.28 -1.21 5.63
C LEU A 76 9.03 -0.74 6.87
N ARG A 77 9.20 0.58 7.06
CA ARG A 77 9.77 1.15 8.28
C ARG A 77 8.94 0.79 9.51
N LEU A 78 7.62 1.00 9.45
CA LEU A 78 6.69 0.64 10.52
C LEU A 78 6.81 -0.83 10.90
N ARG A 79 6.88 -1.74 9.92
CA ARG A 79 7.06 -3.18 10.17
C ARG A 79 8.38 -3.49 10.89
N LYS A 80 9.46 -2.78 10.53
CA LYS A 80 10.78 -2.97 11.11
C LYS A 80 10.85 -2.46 12.55
N GLU A 81 10.25 -1.31 12.81
CA GLU A 81 10.27 -0.63 14.11
C GLU A 81 9.22 -1.21 15.08
N HIS A 82 8.11 -1.74 14.57
CA HIS A 82 7.00 -2.27 15.34
C HIS A 82 6.66 -3.72 14.92
N PRO A 83 7.45 -4.72 15.34
CA PRO A 83 7.22 -6.13 14.97
C PRO A 83 5.81 -6.64 15.29
N ASP A 84 5.18 -6.10 16.33
CA ASP A 84 3.82 -6.45 16.77
C ASP A 84 2.74 -6.15 15.73
N VAL A 85 3.00 -5.26 14.77
CA VAL A 85 2.10 -4.96 13.64
C VAL A 85 1.99 -6.17 12.68
N CYS A 86 2.94 -7.12 12.72
CA CYS A 86 3.03 -8.21 11.74
C CYS A 86 3.39 -9.59 12.32
N GLY A 87 3.89 -9.66 13.55
CA GLY A 87 4.42 -10.89 14.14
C GLY A 87 3.39 -11.84 14.76
N HIS A 88 2.13 -11.42 14.90
CA HIS A 88 1.07 -12.20 15.53
C HIS A 88 -0.14 -12.31 14.63
N ASP A 89 -0.89 -13.40 14.73
CA ASP A 89 -2.07 -13.61 13.89
C ASP A 89 -3.10 -12.47 14.02
N PRO A 90 -3.70 -12.05 12.90
CA PRO A 90 -4.71 -11.01 12.89
C PRO A 90 -5.98 -11.53 13.57
N GLN A 91 -6.56 -10.70 14.42
CA GLN A 91 -7.90 -10.93 14.95
C GLN A 91 -8.87 -9.95 14.31
N VAL A 92 -9.85 -10.47 13.58
CA VAL A 92 -10.93 -9.65 13.06
C VAL A 92 -11.78 -9.18 14.24
N THR A 93 -11.88 -7.87 14.43
CA THR A 93 -12.66 -7.25 15.51
C THR A 93 -13.94 -6.60 15.01
N HIS A 94 -13.99 -6.26 13.72
CA HIS A 94 -15.14 -5.62 13.11
C HIS A 94 -15.23 -5.95 11.62
N GLN A 95 -16.45 -6.20 11.15
CA GLN A 95 -16.76 -6.39 9.74
C GLN A 95 -18.10 -5.74 9.43
N ASP A 96 -18.08 -4.76 8.54
CA ASP A 96 -19.27 -4.09 8.02
C ASP A 96 -19.25 -4.18 6.49
N GLY A 97 -20.02 -5.13 5.96
CA GLY A 97 -20.16 -5.32 4.52
C GLY A 97 -20.98 -4.24 3.82
N LYS A 98 -21.78 -3.45 4.55
CA LYS A 98 -22.59 -2.39 3.95
C LYS A 98 -21.72 -1.17 3.61
N ASN A 99 -20.84 -0.79 4.53
CA ASN A 99 -19.92 0.34 4.35
C ASN A 99 -18.51 -0.09 3.90
N MET A 100 -18.29 -1.40 3.72
CA MET A 100 -17.02 -2.00 3.33
C MET A 100 -15.87 -1.63 4.29
N VAL A 101 -16.15 -1.72 5.59
CA VAL A 101 -15.20 -1.43 6.67
C VAL A 101 -14.76 -2.72 7.35
N PHE A 102 -13.45 -2.85 7.59
CA PHE A 102 -12.86 -4.01 8.23
C PHE A 102 -11.87 -3.59 9.31
N GLY A 103 -12.07 -4.09 10.52
CA GLY A 103 -11.21 -3.85 11.67
C GLY A 103 -10.43 -5.10 12.04
N VAL A 104 -9.10 -4.97 12.15
CA VAL A 104 -8.20 -6.05 12.54
C VAL A 104 -7.32 -5.60 13.68
N ARG A 105 -7.28 -6.40 14.75
CA ARG A 105 -6.38 -6.19 15.89
C ARG A 105 -5.19 -7.13 15.81
N ARG A 106 -4.01 -6.62 16.12
CA ARG A 106 -2.79 -7.39 16.40
C ARG A 106 -2.13 -6.82 17.65
N LYS A 107 -2.15 -7.59 18.74
CA LYS A 107 -1.74 -7.13 20.08
C LYS A 107 -2.33 -5.74 20.41
N GLY A 108 -1.48 -4.71 20.49
CA GLY A 108 -1.85 -3.33 20.82
C GLY A 108 -2.23 -2.46 19.61
N TYR A 109 -2.20 -2.99 18.39
CA TYR A 109 -2.54 -2.24 17.18
C TYR A 109 -3.93 -2.60 16.68
N LEU A 110 -4.68 -1.58 16.28
CA LEU A 110 -5.92 -1.70 15.54
C LEU A 110 -5.73 -1.11 14.14
N SER A 111 -5.82 -1.95 13.13
CA SER A 111 -5.82 -1.56 11.73
C SER A 111 -7.27 -1.45 11.27
N VAL A 112 -7.63 -0.30 10.70
CA VAL A 112 -8.96 -0.06 10.12
C VAL A 112 -8.80 0.12 8.62
N LEU A 113 -9.48 -0.73 7.86
CA LEU A 113 -9.54 -0.68 6.41
C LEU A 113 -10.91 -0.15 6.00
N HIS A 114 -10.94 0.90 5.20
CA HIS A 114 -12.17 1.41 4.58
C HIS A 114 -12.08 1.24 3.07
N ALA A 115 -12.69 0.18 2.56
CA ALA A 115 -12.74 -0.14 1.13
C ALA A 115 -13.99 0.41 0.44
N GLY A 116 -14.81 1.19 1.14
CA GLY A 116 -15.97 1.87 0.57
C GLY A 116 -15.54 2.97 -0.40
N GLY A 117 -16.25 3.08 -1.52
CA GLY A 117 -16.00 4.09 -2.56
C GLY A 117 -16.74 5.41 -2.36
N GLN A 118 -17.58 5.54 -1.33
CA GLN A 118 -18.32 6.77 -1.06
C GLN A 118 -17.41 7.75 -0.30
N GLN A 119 -17.30 8.98 -0.81
CA GLN A 119 -16.72 10.10 -0.08
C GLN A 119 -17.64 10.46 1.10
N TRP A 120 -17.03 10.77 2.23
CA TRP A 120 -17.67 11.34 3.41
C TRP A 120 -17.81 12.86 3.26
#